data_AF-A0A932HYP7-F1
#
_entry.id   AF-A0A932HYP7-F1
#
_cell.length_a   1.000
_cell.length_b   1.000
_cell.length_c   1.000
_cell.angle_alpha   90.00
_cell.angle_beta   90.00
_cell.angle_gamma   90.00
#
_symmetry.space_group_name_H-M   'P 1'
#
loop_
_entity.id
_entity.type
_entity.pdbx_description
1 polymer ?
#
loop_
_entity_poly.entity_id
_entity_poly.type
_entity_poly.pdbx_seq_one_letter_code
_entity_poly.pdbx_strand_id
1 'polypeptide(L)' 'MRGRRRLLSPEQRELIRRAHQEAMSQGAAAYTDPVTGESVFTAAHHIERGYCCDCACRHCPYPKAERELTGAR' A
#
# COMPACT_ATOMS: atom_id res chain seq x y z
N MET A 1 -18.24 -10.27 -6.46
CA MET A 1 -18.00 -9.06 -7.28
C MET A 1 -16.53 -8.63 -7.18
N ARG A 2 -15.58 -9.41 -7.72
CA ARG A 2 -14.13 -9.09 -7.61
C ARG A 2 -13.62 -8.37 -8.85
N GLY A 3 -13.00 -7.20 -8.64
CA GLY A 3 -11.79 -6.81 -9.36
C GLY A 3 -11.93 -6.19 -10.75
N ARG A 4 -12.50 -4.97 -10.86
CA ARG A 4 -11.98 -4.05 -11.88
C ARG A 4 -10.63 -3.54 -11.37
N ARG A 5 -9.54 -4.20 -11.76
CA ARG A 5 -8.19 -3.66 -11.57
C ARG A 5 -8.15 -2.32 -12.32
N ARG A 6 -8.27 -1.21 -11.58
CA ARG A 6 -8.23 0.14 -12.16
C ARG A 6 -6.87 0.29 -12.85
N LEU A 7 -6.89 0.46 -14.17
CA LEU A 7 -5.69 0.74 -14.95
C LEU A 7 -5.27 2.17 -14.60
N LEU A 8 -4.24 2.29 -13.75
CA LEU A 8 -3.65 3.57 -13.41
C LEU A 8 -2.69 4.03 -14.51
N SER A 9 -2.84 5.28 -14.94
CA SER A 9 -1.88 5.96 -15.82
C SER A 9 -0.50 6.07 -15.15
N PRO A 10 0.59 6.26 -15.92
CA PRO A 10 1.91 6.49 -15.36
C PRO A 10 1.96 7.67 -14.38
N GLU A 11 1.24 8.75 -14.68
CA GLU A 11 1.14 9.94 -13.83
C GLU A 11 0.45 9.64 -12.50
N GLN A 12 -0.67 8.91 -12.54
CA GLN A 12 -1.38 8.46 -11.34
C GLN A 12 -0.48 7.61 -10.44
N ARG A 13 0.35 6.73 -11.02
CA ARG A 13 1.31 5.90 -10.25
C ARG A 13 2.39 6.74 -9.59
N GLU A 14 2.85 7.79 -10.27
CA GLU A 14 3.85 8.70 -9.73
C GLU A 14 3.28 9.53 -8.58
N LEU A 15 2.04 10.04 -8.69
CA LEU A 15 1.37 10.75 -7.59
C LEU A 15 1.24 9.87 -6.34
N ILE A 16 0.82 8.62 -6.51
CA ILE A 16 0.73 7.64 -5.40
C ILE A 16 2.10 7.41 -4.78
N ARG A 17 3.15 7.24 -5.60
CA ARG A 17 4.53 7.03 -5.13
C ARG A 17 5.04 8.23 -4.33
N ARG A 18 4.78 9.45 -4.79
CA ARG A 18 5.17 10.69 -4.11
C ARG A 18 4.45 10.85 -2.77
N ALA A 19 3.13 10.65 -2.74
CA ALA A 19 2.36 10.70 -1.49
C ALA A 19 2.87 9.68 -0.46
N HIS A 20 3.20 8.46 -0.91
CA HIS A 20 3.84 7.46 -0.06
C HIS A 20 5.22 7.91 0.45
N GLN A 21 6.09 8.44 -0.43
CA GLN A 21 7.43 8.91 -0.05
C GLN A 21 7.35 10.06 0.96
N GLU A 22 6.43 10.99 0.76
CA GLU A 22 6.19 12.10 1.67
C GLU A 22 5.76 11.59 3.05
N ALA A 23 4.78 10.68 3.11
CA ALA A 23 4.35 10.08 4.36
C ALA A 23 5.49 9.29 5.06
N MET A 24 6.30 8.56 4.30
CA MET A 24 7.49 7.89 4.86
C MET A 24 8.50 8.90 5.42
N SER A 25 8.73 10.04 4.75
CA SER A 25 9.63 11.08 5.24
C SER A 25 9.13 11.77 6.51
N GLN A 26 7.81 11.82 6.70
CA GLN A 26 7.16 12.36 7.89
C GLN A 26 7.02 11.31 9.01
N GLY A 27 7.41 10.05 8.76
CA GLY A 27 7.18 8.95 9.71
C GLY A 27 5.70 8.61 9.90
N ALA A 28 4.83 8.99 8.96
CA ALA A 28 3.41 8.70 9.03
C ALA A 28 3.11 7.23 8.77
N ALA A 29 2.17 6.67 9.54
CA ALA A 29 1.74 5.28 9.38
C ALA A 29 0.92 5.03 8.11
N ALA A 30 0.29 6.06 7.56
CA ALA A 30 -0.56 5.98 6.38
C ALA A 30 -0.53 7.29 5.58
N TYR A 31 -0.96 7.22 4.32
CA TYR A 31 -1.15 8.35 3.42
C TYR A 31 -2.48 8.23 2.70
N THR A 32 -3.01 9.34 2.21
CA THR A 32 -4.23 9.33 1.38
C THR A 32 -3.84 9.14 -0.08
N ASP A 33 -4.36 8.10 -0.73
CA ASP A 33 -4.15 7.85 -2.16
C ASP A 33 -4.82 9.01 -2.95
N PRO A 34 -4.05 9.83 -3.68
CA PRO A 34 -4.60 11.01 -4.37
C PRO A 34 -5.51 10.64 -5.55
N VAL A 35 -5.56 9.36 -5.96
CA VAL A 35 -6.35 8.86 -7.08
C VAL A 35 -7.65 8.20 -6.62
N THR A 36 -7.63 7.53 -5.46
CA THR A 36 -8.83 6.85 -4.92
C THR A 36 -9.45 7.57 -3.72
N GLY A 37 -8.71 8.44 -3.04
CA GLY A 37 -9.12 9.07 -1.79
C GLY A 37 -9.05 8.14 -0.57
N GLU A 38 -8.51 6.94 -0.73
CA GLU A 38 -8.46 5.93 0.34
C GLU A 38 -7.22 6.11 1.22
N SER A 39 -7.34 5.79 2.50
CA SER A 39 -6.18 5.74 3.41
C SER A 39 -5.40 4.43 3.19
N VAL A 40 -4.13 4.55 2.83
CA VAL A 40 -3.22 3.43 2.54
C VAL A 40 -2.06 3.47 3.53
N PHE A 41 -1.79 2.34 4.17
CA PHE A 41 -0.65 2.22 5.09
C PHE A 41 0.69 2.34 4.36
N THR A 42 1.67 2.94 5.04
CA THR A 42 3.04 3.04 4.55
C THR A 42 3.78 1.71 4.73
N ALA A 43 4.86 1.52 3.96
CA ALA A 43 5.69 0.33 4.10
C ALA A 43 6.31 0.21 5.50
N ALA A 44 6.71 1.34 6.12
CA ALA A 44 7.24 1.36 7.48
C ALA A 44 6.22 0.81 8.50
N HIS A 45 4.95 1.21 8.41
CA HIS A 45 3.92 0.74 9.33
C HIS A 45 3.66 -0.78 9.21
N HIS A 46 3.78 -1.34 8.00
CA HIS A 46 3.69 -2.78 7.80
C HIS A 46 4.87 -3.53 8.43
N ILE A 47 6.08 -2.98 8.34
CA ILE A 47 7.28 -3.55 8.98
C ILE A 47 7.12 -3.53 10.50
N GLU A 48 6.66 -2.41 11.07
CA GLU A 48 6.44 -2.27 12.51
C GLU A 48 5.41 -3.28 13.05
N ARG A 49 4.32 -3.49 12.31
CA ARG A 49 3.28 -4.46 12.68
C ARG A 49 3.71 -5.92 12.53
N GLY A 50 4.69 -6.20 11.68
CA GLY A 50 5.24 -7.54 11.48
C GLY A 50 4.35 -8.50 10.65
N TYR A 51 3.26 -8.04 10.03
CA TYR A 51 2.40 -8.89 9.18
C TYR A 51 1.70 -8.12 8.05
N CYS A 52 1.30 -8.85 7.00
CA CYS A 52 0.49 -8.31 5.89
C CYS A 52 -1.00 -8.23 6.28
N CYS A 53 -1.65 -7.10 6.03
CA CYS A 53 -3.07 -6.90 6.39
C CYS A 53 -4.09 -7.42 5.35
N ASP A 54 -3.63 -8.09 4.28
CA ASP A 54 -4.41 -8.56 3.12
C ASP A 54 -5.26 -7.53 2.33
N CYS A 55 -5.24 -6.25 2.69
CA CYS A 55 -6.04 -5.20 2.04
C CYS A 55 -5.54 -4.78 0.63
N ALA A 56 -4.78 -5.63 -0.07
CA ALA A 56 -4.24 -5.34 -1.41
C ALA A 56 -3.50 -3.99 -1.52
N CYS A 57 -2.74 -3.62 -0.48
CA CYS A 57 -2.01 -2.36 -0.39
C CYS A 57 -1.03 -2.17 -1.56
N ARG A 58 -0.86 -0.92 -2.00
CA ARG A 58 -0.04 -0.57 -3.18
C ARG A 58 1.46 -0.81 -2.98
N HIS A 59 1.95 -0.65 -1.75
CA HIS A 59 3.37 -0.67 -1.40
C HIS A 59 3.66 -1.64 -0.24
N CYS A 60 2.97 -2.79 -0.21
CA CYS A 60 3.24 -3.79 0.82
C CYS A 60 4.69 -4.30 0.71
N PRO A 61 5.50 -4.23 1.79
CA PRO A 61 6.88 -4.71 1.77
C PRO A 61 6.95 -6.24 1.73
N TYR A 62 5.88 -6.93 2.16
CA TYR A 62 5.81 -8.38 2.14
C TYR A 62 5.55 -8.91 0.72
N PRO A 63 6.45 -9.73 0.16
CA PRO A 63 6.21 -10.40 -1.11
C PRO A 63 4.97 -11.28 -1.03
N LYS A 64 4.29 -11.45 -2.16
CA LYS A 64 3.08 -12.30 -2.26
C LYS A 64 3.30 -13.73 -1.72
N ALA A 65 4.50 -14.27 -1.85
CA ALA A 65 4.86 -15.58 -1.34
C ALA A 65 4.83 -15.66 0.20
N GLU A 66 5.13 -14.57 0.91
CA GLU A 66 5.11 -14.54 2.38
C GLU A 66 3.70 -14.31 2.96
N ARG A 67 2.79 -13.70 2.19
CA ARG A 67 1.37 -13.55 2.57
C ARG A 67 0.69 -14.89 2.83
N GLU A 68 1.07 -15.92 2.07
CA GLU A 68 0.55 -17.29 2.21
C GLU A 68 1.02 -17.97 3.50
N LEU A 69 2.23 -17.66 3.98
CA LEU A 69 2.78 -18.19 5.24
C LEU A 69 2.20 -17.53 6.49
N THR A 70 1.84 -16.24 6.43
CA THR A 70 1.24 -15.53 7.58
C THR A 70 -0.28 -15.71 7.71
N GLY A 71 -0.91 -16.53 6.85
CA GLY A 71 -2.35 -16.81 6.91
C GLY A 71 -3.26 -15.64 6.47
N ALA A 72 -2.70 -14.62 5.81
CA ALA A 72 -3.45 -13.52 5.21
C ALA A 72 -3.97 -14.00 3.85
N ARG A 73 -5.28 -14.29 3.78
CA ARG A 73 -5.97 -15.00 2.69
C ARG A 73 -6.74 -14.06 1.76
#